data_AF-A0A0A1CDH2-F1
#
_entry.id   AF-A0A0A1CDH2-F1
#
_cell.length_a   1.000
_cell.length_b   1.000
_cell.length_c   1.000
_cell.angle_alpha   90.00
_cell.angle_beta   90.00
_cell.angle_gamma   90.00
#
_symmetry.space_group_name_H-M   'P 1'
#
loop_
_entity.id
_entity.type
_entity.pdbx_description
1 polymer ?
#
loop_
_entity_poly.entity_id
_entity_poly.type
_entity_poly.pdbx_seq_one_letter_code
_entity_poly.pdbx_strand_id
1 'polypeptide(L)'
;MDHEKTTVCVLDASSYVGETEIQKKIRNMERIEERLEVFSADVLDYHSILVALKGCSALFCCLDGSDGSDGYDDKIVDLEVRGAINVVEACAQTENFEKIVFTSSLTAAIWRENICTEKDVDERSWSDQEFCRKMKLWYALAKTLSEQAAWALAMDRMLNMVSINAGLVVGPSVTQQNSSSTMSYLQGETEIQKKIRNMERIEERLEVFSADVLDYHSILVALKGCSALFCCLDGSDGSDGYDDKIVDLEVRGAINVVEACAQTENFEKIVFTSSLTAAIWRENICTEKDVDERSWSDQEFCRKMKLWYALAKTLSEQAAWALAMDRMLNMVSINAGLVVGPSVTQQNSSSTMSYLQGAAQMYENGVLASVDVNFLVDIHIRAFEDHSTCGRYFCFNRTVHTEDEAVKLAQSLSPLISLPPRYECQGSEVYAERLRTKKLNKLIEGTNC
;
A
#
# COMPACT_ATOMS: atom_id res chain seq x y z
N MET A 1 40.12 10.08 8.72
CA MET A 1 40.57 10.10 7.32
C MET A 1 40.88 11.53 6.97
N ASP A 2 42.08 11.83 6.46
CA ASP A 2 42.34 13.13 5.84
C ASP A 2 41.41 13.26 4.64
N HIS A 3 40.35 14.07 4.78
CA HIS A 3 39.29 14.21 3.79
C HIS A 3 39.73 14.93 2.50
N GLU A 4 40.99 15.38 2.41
CA GLU A 4 41.48 16.20 1.30
C GLU A 4 41.91 15.43 0.03
N LYS A 5 41.98 14.08 0.05
CA LYS A 5 42.49 13.30 -1.11
C LYS A 5 41.79 11.98 -1.44
N THR A 6 40.60 11.71 -0.92
CA THR A 6 39.88 10.43 -1.17
C THR A 6 38.91 10.56 -2.34
N THR A 7 39.19 9.87 -3.46
CA THR A 7 38.26 9.76 -4.60
C THR A 7 37.25 8.65 -4.33
N VAL A 8 35.95 8.97 -4.47
CA VAL A 8 34.85 8.06 -4.15
C VAL A 8 33.99 7.89 -5.39
N CYS A 9 33.69 6.64 -5.73
CA CYS A 9 32.72 6.31 -6.78
C CYS A 9 31.34 6.08 -6.15
N VAL A 10 30.28 6.57 -6.80
CA VAL A 10 28.90 6.22 -6.50
C VAL A 10 28.32 5.58 -7.74
N LEU A 11 27.99 4.29 -7.65
CA LEU A 11 27.48 3.50 -8.76
C LEU A 11 25.96 3.39 -8.62
N ASP A 12 25.27 3.63 -9.74
CA ASP A 12 23.84 3.96 -9.80
C ASP A 12 23.48 5.24 -9.01
N ALA A 13 24.16 6.32 -9.37
CA ALA A 13 23.92 7.67 -8.88
C ALA A 13 22.51 8.22 -9.20
N SER A 14 21.79 7.59 -10.13
CA SER A 14 20.38 7.84 -10.46
C SER A 14 19.42 7.28 -9.42
N SER A 15 19.85 6.32 -8.60
CA SER A 15 19.06 5.84 -7.46
C SER A 15 18.92 6.93 -6.40
N TYR A 16 17.80 6.90 -5.67
CA TYR A 16 17.48 7.89 -4.65
C TYR A 16 18.55 8.00 -3.54
N VAL A 17 19.14 6.87 -3.18
CA VAL A 17 20.22 6.79 -2.18
C VAL A 17 21.51 7.33 -2.77
N GLY A 18 21.87 6.93 -4.00
CA GLY A 18 23.05 7.42 -4.70
C GLY A 18 23.02 8.95 -4.87
N GLU A 19 21.87 9.50 -5.26
CA GLU A 19 21.67 10.93 -5.40
C GLU A 19 21.80 11.68 -4.06
N THR A 20 21.20 11.15 -2.99
CA THR A 20 21.26 11.78 -1.66
C THR A 20 22.68 11.71 -1.06
N GLU A 21 23.42 10.63 -1.30
CA GLU A 21 24.82 10.50 -0.90
C GLU A 21 25.70 11.50 -1.62
N ILE A 22 25.49 11.66 -2.94
CA ILE A 22 26.10 12.71 -3.73
C ILE A 22 25.77 14.07 -3.12
N GLN A 23 24.50 14.40 -2.86
CA GLN A 23 24.09 15.67 -2.26
C GLN A 23 24.70 15.95 -0.87
N LYS A 24 24.78 14.96 0.02
CA LYS A 24 25.36 15.12 1.37
C LYS A 24 26.87 15.30 1.32
N LYS A 25 27.57 14.59 0.43
CA LYS A 25 29.00 14.81 0.19
C LYS A 25 29.25 16.18 -0.46
N ILE A 26 28.32 16.61 -1.33
CA ILE A 26 28.31 17.91 -2.01
C ILE A 26 28.13 19.08 -1.02
N ARG A 27 27.19 19.00 -0.07
CA ARG A 27 26.91 20.11 0.87
C ARG A 27 28.07 20.47 1.79
N ASN A 28 29.03 19.57 1.97
CA ASN A 28 30.18 19.76 2.84
C ASN A 28 31.45 20.26 2.13
N MET A 29 31.41 20.54 0.81
CA MET A 29 32.58 21.00 0.04
C MET A 29 32.26 22.25 -0.80
N GLU A 30 32.95 23.37 -0.54
CA GLU A 30 32.89 24.56 -1.39
C GLU A 30 33.59 24.28 -2.73
N ARG A 31 32.88 24.48 -3.86
CA ARG A 31 33.33 24.37 -5.29
C ARG A 31 33.52 22.95 -5.85
N ILE A 32 32.44 22.36 -6.37
CA ILE A 32 32.37 20.96 -6.84
C ILE A 32 32.37 20.78 -8.37
N GLU A 33 31.99 21.78 -9.16
CA GLU A 33 31.99 21.64 -10.63
C GLU A 33 33.36 21.24 -11.20
N GLU A 34 34.44 21.49 -10.45
CA GLU A 34 35.82 21.14 -10.81
C GLU A 34 36.27 19.74 -10.31
N ARG A 35 35.46 19.02 -9.51
CA ARG A 35 35.86 17.75 -8.85
C ARG A 35 34.87 16.58 -9.02
N LEU A 36 33.70 16.80 -9.62
CA LEU A 36 32.74 15.74 -9.92
C LEU A 36 32.97 15.23 -11.35
N GLU A 37 33.32 13.96 -11.48
CA GLU A 37 33.37 13.28 -12.77
C GLU A 37 32.20 12.30 -12.87
N VAL A 38 31.38 12.45 -13.92
CA VAL A 38 30.24 11.58 -14.20
C VAL A 38 30.62 10.63 -15.32
N PHE A 39 30.44 9.34 -15.09
CA PHE A 39 30.71 8.28 -16.06
C PHE A 39 29.45 7.47 -16.30
N SER A 40 29.24 7.05 -17.56
CA SER A 40 28.26 6.01 -17.89
C SER A 40 28.96 4.66 -17.79
N ALA A 41 28.44 3.77 -16.95
CA ALA A 41 28.95 2.41 -16.78
C ALA A 41 27.76 1.44 -16.72
N ASP A 42 27.88 0.34 -17.44
CA ASP A 42 26.92 -0.77 -17.39
C ASP A 42 27.43 -1.79 -16.37
N VAL A 43 26.62 -2.10 -15.36
CA VAL A 43 26.97 -3.04 -14.28
C VAL A 43 27.19 -4.47 -14.77
N LEU A 44 26.71 -4.80 -15.97
CA LEU A 44 26.94 -6.07 -16.63
C LEU A 44 28.21 -6.05 -17.50
N ASP A 45 28.71 -4.87 -17.88
CA ASP A 45 30.00 -4.69 -18.56
C ASP A 45 31.12 -4.40 -17.54
N TYR A 46 31.79 -5.47 -17.13
CA TYR A 46 32.92 -5.43 -16.21
C TYR A 46 34.02 -4.42 -16.60
N HIS A 47 34.29 -4.21 -17.90
CA HIS A 47 35.32 -3.27 -18.33
C HIS A 47 34.90 -1.82 -18.06
N SER A 48 33.62 -1.49 -18.27
CA SER A 48 33.07 -0.16 -18.00
C SER A 48 33.19 0.20 -16.52
N ILE A 49 32.96 -0.76 -15.62
CA ILE A 49 33.08 -0.59 -14.16
C ILE A 49 34.53 -0.36 -13.76
N LEU A 50 35.48 -1.13 -14.30
CA LEU A 50 36.91 -0.94 -14.02
C LEU A 50 37.40 0.45 -14.44
N VAL A 51 36.92 0.96 -15.57
CA VAL A 51 37.26 2.31 -16.02
C VAL A 51 36.70 3.35 -15.05
N ALA A 52 35.46 3.18 -14.61
CA ALA A 52 34.82 4.08 -13.65
C ALA A 52 35.46 4.06 -12.24
N LEU A 53 35.99 2.91 -11.81
CA LEU A 53 36.65 2.76 -10.51
C LEU A 53 38.12 3.20 -10.52
N LYS A 54 38.71 3.49 -11.68
CA LYS A 54 40.13 3.80 -11.78
C LYS A 54 40.50 5.04 -10.95
N GLY A 55 41.36 4.84 -9.94
CA GLY A 55 41.79 5.91 -9.04
C GLY A 55 40.83 6.21 -7.90
N CYS A 56 39.73 5.45 -7.76
CA CYS A 56 38.84 5.50 -6.62
C CYS A 56 39.37 4.62 -5.49
N SER A 57 39.22 5.08 -4.25
CA SER A 57 39.60 4.31 -3.05
C SER A 57 38.38 3.82 -2.26
N ALA A 58 37.15 4.24 -2.61
CA ALA A 58 35.93 3.70 -2.03
C ALA A 58 34.77 3.73 -3.03
N LEU A 59 33.80 2.84 -2.83
CA LEU A 59 32.57 2.74 -3.63
C LEU A 59 31.34 2.73 -2.74
N PHE A 60 30.33 3.49 -3.15
CA PHE A 60 28.95 3.31 -2.74
C PHE A 60 28.18 2.64 -3.87
N CYS A 61 27.66 1.45 -3.60
CA CYS A 61 27.01 0.60 -4.58
C CYS A 61 25.50 0.56 -4.29
N CYS A 62 24.71 1.21 -5.13
CA CYS A 62 23.26 1.29 -4.97
C CYS A 62 22.55 0.62 -6.15
N LEU A 63 22.77 -0.67 -6.37
CA LEU A 63 22.19 -1.36 -7.52
C LEU A 63 20.66 -1.35 -7.46
N ASP A 64 19.99 -0.95 -8.54
CA ASP A 64 18.58 -1.23 -8.78
C ASP A 64 18.42 -1.93 -10.14
N GLY A 65 17.91 -3.17 -10.13
CA GLY A 65 17.82 -4.01 -11.32
C GLY A 65 16.62 -3.68 -12.23
N SER A 66 15.77 -2.73 -11.86
CA SER A 66 14.61 -2.39 -12.69
C SER A 66 14.99 -1.38 -13.78
N ASP A 67 15.08 -1.84 -15.03
CA ASP A 67 15.16 -1.00 -16.25
C ASP A 67 13.86 -0.23 -16.55
N GLY A 68 13.04 0.02 -15.52
CA GLY A 68 11.87 0.88 -15.62
C GLY A 68 10.74 0.39 -16.53
N SER A 69 10.77 -0.86 -17.01
CA SER A 69 9.81 -1.35 -18.00
C SER A 69 9.02 -2.59 -17.56
N ASP A 70 9.63 -3.48 -16.76
CA ASP A 70 8.97 -4.67 -16.21
C ASP A 70 9.30 -4.78 -14.72
N GLY A 71 8.31 -5.06 -13.87
CA GLY A 71 8.54 -5.28 -12.44
C GLY A 71 9.55 -6.39 -12.17
N TYR A 72 10.12 -6.45 -10.97
CA TYR A 72 11.11 -7.47 -10.60
C TYR A 72 10.60 -8.88 -10.94
N ASP A 73 11.40 -9.60 -11.73
CA ASP A 73 11.18 -10.99 -12.09
C ASP A 73 12.45 -11.82 -11.82
N ASP A 74 12.39 -13.12 -12.12
CA ASP A 74 13.53 -14.03 -11.92
C ASP A 74 14.77 -13.64 -12.76
N LYS A 75 14.58 -12.93 -13.89
CA LYS A 75 15.70 -12.46 -14.72
C LYS A 75 16.39 -11.26 -14.07
N ILE A 76 15.61 -10.31 -13.55
CA ILE A 76 16.14 -9.13 -12.85
C ILE A 76 16.95 -9.56 -11.62
N VAL A 77 16.50 -10.61 -10.92
CA VAL A 77 17.28 -11.22 -9.83
C VAL A 77 18.66 -11.67 -10.31
N ASP A 78 18.75 -12.41 -11.43
CA ASP A 78 20.05 -12.83 -12.01
C ASP A 78 20.92 -11.63 -12.40
N LEU A 79 20.33 -10.62 -13.03
CA LEU A 79 21.04 -9.41 -13.45
C LEU A 79 21.64 -8.66 -12.25
N GLU A 80 20.87 -8.45 -11.17
CA GLU A 80 21.36 -7.75 -9.99
C GLU A 80 22.45 -8.53 -9.26
N VAL A 81 22.31 -9.86 -9.16
CA VAL A 81 23.35 -10.74 -8.59
C VAL A 81 24.64 -10.65 -9.40
N ARG A 82 24.55 -10.72 -10.73
CA ARG A 82 25.71 -10.61 -11.62
C ARG A 82 26.34 -9.21 -11.56
N GLY A 83 25.52 -8.16 -11.50
CA GLY A 83 25.98 -6.79 -11.30
C GLY A 83 26.77 -6.65 -9.99
N ALA A 84 26.24 -7.17 -8.89
CA ALA A 84 26.93 -7.16 -7.59
C ALA A 84 28.28 -7.89 -7.64
N ILE A 85 28.33 -9.06 -8.27
CA ILE A 85 29.58 -9.83 -8.45
C ILE A 85 30.59 -9.02 -9.27
N ASN A 86 30.18 -8.47 -10.42
CA ASN A 86 31.05 -7.69 -11.30
C ASN A 86 31.64 -6.48 -10.58
N VAL A 87 30.80 -5.76 -9.83
CA VAL A 87 31.21 -4.56 -9.09
C VAL A 87 32.22 -4.90 -8.00
N VAL A 88 31.97 -5.94 -7.20
CA VAL A 88 32.88 -6.34 -6.12
C VAL A 88 34.20 -6.89 -6.68
N GLU A 89 34.17 -7.66 -7.77
CA GLU A 89 35.40 -8.12 -8.44
C GLU A 89 36.20 -6.94 -9.02
N ALA A 90 35.52 -5.95 -9.61
CA ALA A 90 36.19 -4.76 -10.15
C ALA A 90 36.85 -3.93 -9.03
N CYS A 91 36.21 -3.84 -7.86
CA CYS A 91 36.83 -3.24 -6.67
C CYS A 91 38.09 -4.00 -6.25
N ALA A 92 38.08 -5.33 -6.31
CA ALA A 92 39.25 -6.16 -5.98
C ALA A 92 40.45 -5.92 -6.89
N GLN A 93 40.20 -5.60 -8.17
CA GLN A 93 41.23 -5.30 -9.15
C GLN A 93 41.67 -3.82 -9.14
N THR A 94 41.00 -2.97 -8.38
CA THR A 94 41.33 -1.55 -8.30
C THR A 94 42.45 -1.32 -7.28
N GLU A 95 43.53 -0.66 -7.70
CA GLU A 95 44.67 -0.38 -6.84
C GLU A 95 44.30 0.56 -5.68
N ASN A 96 44.74 0.24 -4.46
CA ASN A 96 44.52 1.03 -3.24
C ASN A 96 43.03 1.21 -2.85
N PHE A 97 42.19 0.20 -3.14
CA PHE A 97 40.79 0.22 -2.76
C PHE A 97 40.58 -0.09 -1.26
N GLU A 98 39.88 0.79 -0.54
CA GLU A 98 39.81 0.77 0.92
C GLU A 98 38.46 0.31 1.48
N LYS A 99 37.34 0.60 0.80
CA LYS A 99 36.00 0.33 1.35
C LYS A 99 34.88 0.23 0.32
N ILE A 100 34.03 -0.79 0.48
CA ILE A 100 32.74 -0.91 -0.21
C ILE A 100 31.61 -0.62 0.78
N VAL A 101 30.69 0.26 0.39
CA VAL A 101 29.38 0.43 1.05
C VAL A 101 28.34 -0.11 0.07
N PHE A 102 27.69 -1.20 0.44
CA PHE A 102 26.69 -1.87 -0.38
C PHE A 102 25.29 -1.56 0.15
N THR A 103 24.44 -0.96 -0.67
CA THR A 103 23.07 -0.64 -0.27
C THR A 103 22.16 -1.83 -0.58
N SER A 104 21.75 -2.51 0.47
CA SER A 104 20.74 -3.57 0.44
C SER A 104 19.38 -3.03 0.92
N SER A 105 18.44 -3.93 1.19
CA SER A 105 17.10 -3.60 1.68
C SER A 105 16.80 -4.39 2.95
N LEU A 106 15.98 -3.83 3.83
CA LEU A 106 15.40 -4.56 4.97
C LEU A 106 14.63 -5.82 4.50
N THR A 107 14.11 -5.79 3.27
CA THR A 107 13.48 -6.97 2.66
C THR A 107 14.43 -8.15 2.45
N ALA A 108 15.75 -7.94 2.50
CA ALA A 108 16.74 -9.01 2.43
C ALA A 108 16.86 -9.84 3.72
N ALA A 109 16.23 -9.41 4.83
CA ALA A 109 16.37 -10.05 6.14
C ALA A 109 15.05 -10.54 6.78
N ILE A 110 13.88 -10.10 6.30
CA ILE A 110 12.59 -10.24 7.00
C ILE A 110 11.68 -11.37 6.50
N TRP A 111 11.83 -11.85 5.26
CA TRP A 111 10.86 -12.78 4.67
C TRP A 111 11.22 -14.24 4.95
N ARG A 112 10.37 -14.97 5.69
CA ARG A 112 10.55 -16.39 6.02
C ARG A 112 9.19 -17.06 6.28
N GLU A 113 9.12 -18.39 6.21
CA GLU A 113 7.84 -19.12 6.31
C GLU A 113 7.17 -18.99 7.70
N ASN A 114 7.94 -18.67 8.76
CA ASN A 114 7.50 -18.60 10.16
C ASN A 114 7.85 -17.27 10.86
N ILE A 115 7.51 -16.12 10.27
CA ILE A 115 7.79 -14.79 10.87
C ILE A 115 7.18 -14.64 12.28
N CYS A 116 6.13 -15.38 12.61
CA CYS A 116 5.37 -15.22 13.86
C CYS A 116 5.84 -16.09 15.03
N THR A 117 6.82 -16.99 14.86
CA THR A 117 7.17 -17.99 15.91
C THR A 117 8.65 -18.06 16.29
N GLU A 118 9.56 -17.34 15.61
CA GLU A 118 10.98 -17.30 15.96
C GLU A 118 11.56 -15.88 16.05
N LYS A 119 12.57 -15.77 16.92
CA LYS A 119 13.44 -14.66 17.36
C LYS A 119 13.50 -13.39 16.49
N ASP A 120 13.68 -12.27 17.21
CA ASP A 120 14.06 -10.94 16.71
C ASP A 120 14.95 -10.97 15.46
N VAL A 121 14.62 -10.16 14.45
CA VAL A 121 15.43 -9.98 13.24
C VAL A 121 16.61 -9.07 13.58
N ASP A 122 17.82 -9.52 13.25
CA ASP A 122 19.09 -8.79 13.45
C ASP A 122 19.90 -8.70 12.14
N GLU A 123 21.07 -8.06 12.17
CA GLU A 123 21.95 -7.86 11.00
C GLU A 123 22.59 -9.17 10.48
N ARG A 124 22.28 -10.31 11.08
CA ARG A 124 22.72 -11.64 10.62
C ARG A 124 21.60 -12.42 9.94
N SER A 125 20.40 -11.86 9.94
CA SER A 125 19.21 -12.48 9.39
C SER A 125 19.17 -12.35 7.86
N TRP A 126 18.71 -13.41 7.20
CA TRP A 126 18.48 -13.45 5.77
C TRP A 126 17.04 -13.88 5.48
N SER A 127 16.47 -13.33 4.42
CA SER A 127 15.22 -13.81 3.86
C SER A 127 15.41 -15.19 3.25
N ASP A 128 14.42 -16.05 3.46
CA ASP A 128 14.39 -17.41 2.94
C ASP A 128 14.17 -17.40 1.42
N GLN A 129 15.14 -17.94 0.68
CA GLN A 129 15.12 -17.89 -0.77
C GLN A 129 13.99 -18.76 -1.37
N GLU A 130 13.68 -19.91 -0.77
CA GLU A 130 12.62 -20.79 -1.27
C GLU A 130 11.25 -20.16 -1.03
N PHE A 131 11.05 -19.56 0.14
CA PHE A 131 9.88 -18.77 0.49
C PHE A 131 9.70 -17.59 -0.46
N CYS A 132 10.77 -16.80 -0.70
CA CYS A 132 10.72 -15.68 -1.63
C CYS A 132 10.36 -16.14 -3.06
N ARG A 133 10.90 -17.27 -3.55
CA ARG A 133 10.52 -17.84 -4.86
C ARG A 133 9.07 -18.33 -4.88
N LYS A 134 8.64 -19.07 -3.85
CA LYS A 134 7.27 -19.59 -3.69
C LYS A 134 6.23 -18.47 -3.67
N MET A 135 6.54 -17.37 -2.96
CA MET A 135 5.67 -16.21 -2.81
C MET A 135 5.85 -15.17 -3.92
N LYS A 136 6.78 -15.37 -4.86
CA LYS A 136 7.15 -14.44 -5.93
C LYS A 136 7.59 -13.06 -5.43
N LEU A 137 8.30 -13.02 -4.31
CA LEU A 137 8.91 -11.81 -3.73
C LEU A 137 10.24 -11.50 -4.41
N TRP A 138 10.21 -11.20 -5.71
CA TRP A 138 11.40 -11.09 -6.55
C TRP A 138 12.37 -9.99 -6.13
N TYR A 139 11.87 -8.84 -5.68
CA TYR A 139 12.73 -7.76 -5.13
C TYR A 139 13.48 -8.22 -3.88
N ALA A 140 12.77 -8.83 -2.92
CA ALA A 140 13.39 -9.36 -1.71
C ALA A 140 14.42 -10.45 -2.06
N LEU A 141 14.10 -11.31 -3.03
CA LEU A 141 15.01 -12.35 -3.51
C LEU A 141 16.27 -11.73 -4.15
N ALA A 142 16.11 -10.71 -5.00
CA ALA A 142 17.20 -10.01 -5.67
C ALA A 142 18.15 -9.38 -4.64
N LYS A 143 17.62 -8.59 -3.69
CA LYS A 143 18.41 -7.96 -2.61
C LYS A 143 19.10 -8.98 -1.72
N THR A 144 18.43 -10.09 -1.40
CA THR A 144 19.02 -11.17 -0.60
C THR A 144 20.19 -11.81 -1.33
N LEU A 145 19.99 -12.21 -2.58
CA LEU A 145 21.00 -12.94 -3.35
C LEU A 145 22.17 -12.05 -3.77
N SER A 146 21.90 -10.80 -4.17
CA SER A 146 22.94 -9.85 -4.58
C SER A 146 23.84 -9.49 -3.40
N GLU A 147 23.25 -9.25 -2.22
CA GLU A 147 24.01 -9.00 -0.99
C GLU A 147 24.81 -10.24 -0.54
N GLN A 148 24.22 -11.44 -0.59
CA GLN A 148 24.93 -12.69 -0.27
C GLN A 148 26.12 -12.93 -1.21
N ALA A 149 25.93 -12.72 -2.52
CA ALA A 149 26.99 -12.87 -3.51
C ALA A 149 28.11 -11.84 -3.30
N ALA A 150 27.75 -10.58 -3.04
CA ALA A 150 28.70 -9.51 -2.75
C ALA A 150 29.54 -9.81 -1.50
N TRP A 151 28.90 -10.23 -0.40
CA TRP A 151 29.60 -10.63 0.83
C TRP A 151 30.54 -11.82 0.63
N ALA A 152 30.06 -12.86 -0.06
CA ALA A 152 30.86 -14.05 -0.33
C ALA A 152 32.15 -13.69 -1.07
N LEU A 153 32.04 -12.85 -2.11
CA LEU A 153 33.19 -12.42 -2.90
C LEU A 153 34.09 -11.42 -2.16
N ALA A 154 33.52 -10.48 -1.42
CA ALA A 154 34.29 -9.52 -0.63
C ALA A 154 35.14 -10.23 0.44
N MET A 155 34.59 -11.25 1.10
CA MET A 155 35.36 -12.07 2.05
C MET A 155 36.49 -12.85 1.36
N ASP A 156 36.21 -13.47 0.20
CA ASP A 156 37.22 -14.21 -0.58
C ASP A 156 38.38 -13.33 -1.04
N ARG A 157 38.08 -12.09 -1.42
CA ARG A 157 39.06 -11.08 -1.88
C ARG A 157 39.66 -10.24 -0.74
N MET A 158 39.29 -10.51 0.52
CA MET A 158 39.70 -9.74 1.70
C MET A 158 39.39 -8.24 1.60
N LEU A 159 38.27 -7.89 0.96
CA LEU A 159 37.79 -6.52 0.84
C LEU A 159 37.02 -6.09 2.08
N ASN A 160 37.20 -4.84 2.46
CA ASN A 160 36.44 -4.22 3.55
C ASN A 160 35.07 -3.75 3.03
N MET A 161 34.05 -4.58 3.23
CA MET A 161 32.68 -4.30 2.81
C MET A 161 31.77 -4.08 4.03
N VAL A 162 30.82 -3.15 3.89
CA VAL A 162 29.70 -2.95 4.80
C VAL A 162 28.43 -2.95 3.97
N SER A 163 27.43 -3.71 4.40
CA SER A 163 26.08 -3.64 3.83
C SER A 163 25.19 -2.74 4.69
N ILE A 164 24.32 -1.97 4.04
CA ILE A 164 23.29 -1.15 4.67
C ILE A 164 21.94 -1.66 4.19
N ASN A 165 21.22 -2.39 5.05
CA ASN A 165 19.86 -2.85 4.78
C ASN A 165 18.89 -1.71 5.10
N ALA A 166 18.72 -0.81 4.14
CA ALA A 166 17.83 0.33 4.31
C ALA A 166 16.37 -0.15 4.40
N GLY A 167 15.61 0.45 5.32
CA GLY A 167 14.16 0.42 5.26
C GLY A 167 13.64 1.25 4.08
N LEU A 168 12.40 1.71 4.15
CA LEU A 168 11.89 2.67 3.18
C LEU A 168 12.69 3.99 3.30
N VAL A 169 13.39 4.38 2.23
CA VAL A 169 14.18 5.63 2.18
C VAL A 169 13.30 6.74 1.62
N VAL A 170 13.20 7.87 2.35
CA VAL A 170 12.38 9.04 1.97
C VAL A 170 13.23 10.32 2.06
N GLY A 171 13.09 11.26 1.11
CA GLY A 171 13.88 12.51 1.05
C GLY A 171 13.45 13.48 -0.06
N PRO A 172 14.31 14.42 -0.49
CA PRO A 172 14.12 15.20 -1.72
C PRO A 172 15.10 14.76 -2.83
N SER A 173 14.57 14.31 -3.98
CA SER A 173 15.36 14.02 -5.21
C SER A 173 15.44 15.27 -6.12
N VAL A 174 16.60 15.53 -6.72
CA VAL A 174 16.92 16.67 -7.61
C VAL A 174 16.81 16.30 -9.10
N THR A 175 16.95 15.03 -9.46
CA THR A 175 16.63 14.55 -10.80
C THR A 175 15.14 14.27 -10.94
N GLN A 176 14.42 15.18 -11.62
CA GLN A 176 13.14 14.90 -12.28
C GLN A 176 13.31 13.90 -13.44
N GLN A 177 14.00 12.77 -13.22
CA GLN A 177 13.86 11.62 -14.09
C GLN A 177 12.96 10.63 -13.38
N ASN A 178 11.76 10.54 -13.94
CA ASN A 178 10.77 9.52 -13.68
C ASN A 178 11.47 8.15 -13.61
N SER A 179 11.76 7.68 -12.40
CA SER A 179 12.08 6.27 -12.19
C SER A 179 10.81 5.50 -12.48
N SER A 180 10.79 4.84 -13.63
CA SER A 180 9.60 4.26 -14.30
C SER A 180 8.97 3.06 -13.58
N SER A 181 9.07 2.96 -12.27
CA SER A 181 8.33 2.01 -11.42
C SER A 181 6.81 2.29 -11.41
N THR A 182 6.40 3.46 -11.92
CA THR A 182 4.99 3.92 -11.97
C THR A 182 4.22 3.44 -13.21
N MET A 183 4.78 2.59 -14.08
CA MET A 183 4.18 2.20 -15.38
C MET A 183 4.15 0.69 -15.64
N SER A 184 3.89 -0.15 -14.63
CA SER A 184 3.61 -1.58 -14.84
C SER A 184 2.11 -1.95 -14.88
N TYR A 185 1.20 -0.96 -14.84
CA TYR A 185 -0.22 -1.17 -15.15
C TYR A 185 -0.55 -0.78 -16.59
N LEU A 186 -0.02 -1.53 -17.56
CA LEU A 186 -0.59 -1.60 -18.90
C LEU A 186 -1.40 -2.89 -19.08
N GLN A 187 -2.32 -3.15 -18.15
CA GLN A 187 -3.64 -3.56 -18.58
C GLN A 187 -4.31 -2.31 -19.16
N GLY A 188 -4.95 -2.44 -20.32
CA GLY A 188 -5.57 -1.30 -21.00
C GLY A 188 -6.33 -0.40 -20.04
N GLU A 189 -6.17 0.91 -20.23
CA GLU A 189 -6.78 1.95 -19.41
C GLU A 189 -8.23 1.62 -19.05
N THR A 190 -8.53 1.54 -17.75
CA THR A 190 -9.87 1.16 -17.29
C THR A 190 -10.88 2.25 -17.69
N GLU A 191 -12.14 1.87 -17.84
CA GLU A 191 -13.18 2.83 -18.19
C GLU A 191 -13.35 3.93 -17.11
N ILE A 192 -12.95 3.64 -15.87
CA ILE A 192 -12.90 4.60 -14.76
C ILE A 192 -11.77 5.59 -14.95
N GLN A 193 -10.56 5.13 -15.28
CA GLN A 193 -9.42 6.00 -15.57
C GLN A 193 -9.72 6.97 -16.73
N LYS A 194 -10.38 6.48 -17.80
CA LYS A 194 -10.84 7.34 -18.90
C LYS A 194 -11.86 8.39 -18.45
N LYS A 195 -12.82 8.00 -17.61
CA LYS A 195 -13.81 8.94 -17.04
C LYS A 195 -13.13 10.01 -16.19
N ILE A 196 -12.17 9.63 -15.35
CA ILE A 196 -11.41 10.57 -14.50
C ILE A 196 -10.62 11.55 -15.36
N ARG A 197 -9.88 11.06 -16.38
CA ARG A 197 -9.18 11.93 -17.33
C ARG A 197 -10.10 12.86 -18.10
N ASN A 198 -11.30 12.41 -18.45
CA ASN A 198 -12.28 13.29 -19.09
C ASN A 198 -12.80 14.37 -18.12
N MET A 199 -13.01 14.04 -16.85
CA MET A 199 -13.39 15.03 -15.84
C MET A 199 -12.29 16.06 -15.62
N GLU A 200 -11.03 15.63 -15.54
CA GLU A 200 -9.87 16.55 -15.41
C GLU A 200 -9.81 17.57 -16.55
N ARG A 201 -10.20 17.17 -17.77
CA ARG A 201 -10.23 18.08 -18.93
C ARG A 201 -11.37 19.11 -18.88
N ILE A 202 -12.42 18.85 -18.09
CA ILE A 202 -13.63 19.66 -18.04
C ILE A 202 -13.65 20.53 -16.79
N GLU A 203 -13.21 19.99 -15.65
CA GLU A 203 -13.26 20.62 -14.35
C GLU A 203 -11.94 21.33 -14.04
N GLU A 204 -11.92 22.66 -14.16
CA GLU A 204 -10.71 23.48 -13.98
C GLU A 204 -10.08 23.39 -12.58
N ARG A 205 -10.81 22.87 -11.58
CA ARG A 205 -10.36 22.73 -10.18
C ARG A 205 -9.99 21.29 -9.80
N LEU A 206 -10.03 20.36 -10.76
CA LEU A 206 -9.68 18.96 -10.54
C LEU A 206 -8.26 18.71 -11.05
N GLU A 207 -7.38 18.30 -10.15
CA GLU A 207 -6.04 17.80 -10.49
C GLU A 207 -5.98 16.30 -10.20
N VAL A 208 -5.51 15.50 -11.16
CA VAL A 208 -5.42 14.05 -11.01
C VAL A 208 -3.97 13.64 -10.77
N PHE A 209 -3.75 12.93 -9.66
CA PHE A 209 -2.45 12.39 -9.29
C PHE A 209 -2.45 10.87 -9.46
N SER A 210 -1.34 10.34 -9.96
CA SER A 210 -1.06 8.90 -9.89
C SER A 210 -0.35 8.63 -8.56
N ALA A 211 -1.02 7.92 -7.66
CA ALA A 211 -0.47 7.54 -6.37
C ALA A 211 -0.67 6.04 -6.12
N ASP A 212 0.39 5.37 -5.67
CA ASP A 212 0.36 4.01 -5.16
C ASP A 212 0.36 4.07 -3.63
N VAL A 213 -0.62 3.41 -3.00
CA VAL A 213 -0.76 3.39 -1.54
C VAL A 213 0.42 2.70 -0.83
N LEU A 214 1.22 1.92 -1.55
CA LEU A 214 2.46 1.33 -1.05
C LEU A 214 3.69 2.21 -1.32
N ASP A 215 3.60 3.18 -2.24
CA ASP A 215 4.62 4.20 -2.47
C ASP A 215 4.28 5.47 -1.69
N TYR A 216 4.85 5.56 -0.49
CA TYR A 216 4.68 6.68 0.41
C TYR A 216 5.01 8.05 -0.22
N HIS A 217 5.99 8.12 -1.14
CA HIS A 217 6.35 9.39 -1.78
C HIS A 217 5.25 9.87 -2.72
N SER A 218 4.68 8.96 -3.52
CA SER A 218 3.57 9.29 -4.41
C SER A 218 2.37 9.85 -3.64
N ILE A 219 2.11 9.34 -2.43
CA ILE A 219 1.05 9.81 -1.54
C ILE A 219 1.36 11.23 -1.03
N LEU A 220 2.60 11.49 -0.57
CA LEU A 220 3.01 12.82 -0.12
C LEU A 220 2.91 13.87 -1.23
N VAL A 221 3.27 13.51 -2.46
CA VAL A 221 3.12 14.40 -3.62
C VAL A 221 1.64 14.72 -3.86
N ALA A 222 0.77 13.71 -3.82
CA ALA A 222 -0.67 13.88 -4.02
C ALA A 222 -1.34 14.67 -2.88
N LEU A 223 -0.84 14.56 -1.64
CA LEU A 223 -1.37 15.29 -0.47
C LEU A 223 -0.84 16.71 -0.32
N LYS A 224 0.15 17.12 -1.13
CA LYS A 224 0.79 18.42 -0.97
C LYS A 224 -0.22 19.55 -1.18
N GLY A 225 -0.44 20.35 -0.13
CA GLY A 225 -1.39 21.47 -0.15
C GLY A 225 -2.84 21.04 0.10
N CYS A 226 -3.11 19.77 0.38
CA CYS A 226 -4.42 19.29 0.79
C CYS A 226 -4.66 19.56 2.27
N SER A 227 -5.86 20.07 2.59
CA SER A 227 -6.31 20.27 3.98
C SER A 227 -7.06 19.06 4.53
N ALA A 228 -7.48 18.13 3.68
CA ALA A 228 -8.27 16.98 4.10
C ALA A 228 -8.10 15.80 3.14
N LEU A 229 -8.43 14.60 3.61
CA LEU A 229 -8.41 13.40 2.80
C LEU A 229 -9.70 12.61 2.96
N PHE A 230 -10.30 12.22 1.83
CA PHE A 230 -11.32 11.19 1.75
C PHE A 230 -10.63 9.87 1.35
N CYS A 231 -10.35 9.03 2.34
CA CYS A 231 -9.58 7.80 2.15
C CYS A 231 -10.53 6.64 1.81
N CYS A 232 -10.61 6.31 0.52
CA CYS A 232 -11.35 5.15 0.01
C CYS A 232 -10.35 4.10 -0.48
N LEU A 233 -9.99 3.15 0.38
CA LEU A 233 -9.14 2.03 -0.02
C LEU A 233 -10.00 0.89 -0.53
N ASP A 234 -9.66 0.40 -1.71
CA ASP A 234 -10.14 -0.87 -2.23
C ASP A 234 -8.93 -1.68 -2.69
N GLY A 235 -8.63 -2.75 -1.96
CA GLY A 235 -7.50 -3.62 -2.29
C GLY A 235 -7.76 -4.60 -3.43
N SER A 236 -8.95 -4.60 -4.05
CA SER A 236 -9.21 -5.48 -5.20
C SER A 236 -8.57 -4.93 -6.48
N ASP A 237 -7.56 -5.63 -6.99
CA ASP A 237 -6.84 -5.34 -8.23
C ASP A 237 -7.57 -5.86 -9.49
N GLY A 238 -8.86 -6.19 -9.36
CA GLY A 238 -9.65 -6.85 -10.41
C GLY A 238 -9.47 -8.37 -10.49
N SER A 239 -8.77 -9.01 -9.54
CA SER A 239 -8.66 -10.47 -9.41
C SER A 239 -9.90 -11.15 -8.76
N ASP A 240 -9.83 -12.47 -8.58
CA ASP A 240 -10.84 -13.43 -8.07
C ASP A 240 -11.25 -13.23 -6.58
N GLY A 241 -11.42 -11.97 -6.14
CA GLY A 241 -11.90 -11.60 -4.81
C GLY A 241 -10.80 -11.30 -3.79
N TYR A 242 -11.20 -10.92 -2.57
CA TYR A 242 -10.26 -10.61 -1.48
C TYR A 242 -9.55 -11.87 -0.98
N ASP A 243 -8.25 -11.78 -0.75
CA ASP A 243 -7.42 -12.81 -0.10
C ASP A 243 -6.56 -12.22 1.02
N ASP A 244 -5.73 -13.05 1.65
CA ASP A 244 -4.84 -12.64 2.74
C ASP A 244 -3.77 -11.61 2.31
N LYS A 245 -3.36 -11.61 1.03
CA LYS A 245 -2.38 -10.63 0.50
C LYS A 245 -3.01 -9.26 0.35
N ILE A 246 -4.26 -9.22 -0.13
CA ILE A 246 -5.04 -7.99 -0.26
C ILE A 246 -5.27 -7.38 1.13
N VAL A 247 -5.48 -8.20 2.16
CA VAL A 247 -5.57 -7.74 3.55
C VAL A 247 -4.29 -7.00 3.97
N ASP A 248 -3.11 -7.60 3.79
CA ASP A 248 -1.84 -6.95 4.13
C ASP A 248 -1.62 -5.65 3.35
N LEU A 249 -1.90 -5.66 2.04
CA LEU A 249 -1.77 -4.48 1.18
C LEU A 249 -2.65 -3.34 1.66
N GLU A 250 -3.93 -3.59 1.95
CA GLU A 250 -4.86 -2.56 2.39
C GLU A 250 -4.48 -1.99 3.76
N VAL A 251 -4.01 -2.83 4.69
CA VAL A 251 -3.53 -2.40 6.00
C VAL A 251 -2.30 -1.49 5.88
N ARG A 252 -1.32 -1.90 5.08
CA ARG A 252 -0.11 -1.11 4.83
C ARG A 252 -0.43 0.19 4.10
N GLY A 253 -1.33 0.14 3.12
CA GLY A 253 -1.85 1.32 2.44
C GLY A 253 -2.50 2.31 3.40
N ALA A 254 -3.34 1.84 4.33
CA ALA A 254 -3.96 2.68 5.35
C ALA A 254 -2.91 3.34 6.26
N ILE A 255 -1.91 2.60 6.71
CA ILE A 255 -0.81 3.13 7.53
C ILE A 255 -0.04 4.21 6.77
N ASN A 256 0.37 3.94 5.53
CA ASN A 256 1.12 4.89 4.70
C ASN A 256 0.34 6.18 4.47
N VAL A 257 -0.94 6.06 4.12
CA VAL A 257 -1.81 7.21 3.86
C VAL A 257 -2.01 8.06 5.11
N VAL A 258 -2.28 7.44 6.26
CA VAL A 258 -2.48 8.17 7.52
C VAL A 258 -1.17 8.81 8.00
N GLU A 259 -0.03 8.14 7.85
CA GLU A 259 1.27 8.75 8.16
C GLU A 259 1.57 9.94 7.24
N ALA A 260 1.24 9.83 5.95
CA ALA A 260 1.46 10.91 4.99
C ALA A 260 0.60 12.14 5.32
N CYS A 261 -0.64 11.94 5.78
CA CYS A 261 -1.48 13.01 6.32
C CYS A 261 -0.83 13.69 7.53
N ALA A 262 -0.17 12.95 8.42
CA ALA A 262 0.54 13.51 9.58
C ALA A 262 1.72 14.40 9.17
N GLN A 263 2.37 14.11 8.03
CA GLN A 263 3.48 14.91 7.50
C GLN A 263 3.01 16.07 6.61
N THR A 264 1.71 16.18 6.34
CA THR A 264 1.15 17.23 5.47
C THR A 264 0.88 18.49 6.29
N GLU A 265 1.40 19.63 5.84
CA GLU A 265 1.20 20.92 6.51
C GLU A 265 -0.27 21.35 6.46
N ASN A 266 -0.78 21.88 7.59
CA ASN A 266 -2.16 22.37 7.73
C ASN A 266 -3.25 21.32 7.43
N PHE A 267 -2.97 20.05 7.70
CA PHE A 267 -3.94 18.97 7.53
C PHE A 267 -5.01 18.99 8.64
N GLU A 268 -6.29 19.02 8.26
CA GLU A 268 -7.43 19.26 9.15
C GLU A 268 -8.16 17.99 9.55
N LYS A 269 -8.47 17.10 8.58
CA LYS A 269 -9.32 15.92 8.85
C LYS A 269 -9.16 14.79 7.83
N ILE A 270 -9.16 13.55 8.32
CA ILE A 270 -9.30 12.33 7.53
C ILE A 270 -10.74 11.82 7.63
N VAL A 271 -11.41 11.65 6.49
CA VAL A 271 -12.64 10.86 6.38
C VAL A 271 -12.28 9.49 5.80
N PHE A 272 -12.28 8.47 6.64
CA PHE A 272 -11.85 7.12 6.29
C PHE A 272 -13.03 6.19 5.98
N THR A 273 -13.09 5.69 4.76
CA THR A 273 -14.15 4.79 4.31
C THR A 273 -13.84 3.37 4.75
N SER A 274 -14.64 2.87 5.67
CA SER A 274 -14.64 1.47 6.13
C SER A 274 -15.96 0.80 5.72
N SER A 275 -16.23 -0.39 6.25
CA SER A 275 -17.43 -1.17 5.97
C SER A 275 -18.13 -1.60 7.25
N LEU A 276 -19.44 -1.86 7.19
CA LEU A 276 -20.19 -2.53 8.25
C LEU A 276 -19.61 -3.93 8.56
N THR A 277 -18.98 -4.58 7.57
CA THR A 277 -18.30 -5.87 7.78
C THR A 277 -17.14 -5.76 8.77
N ALA A 278 -16.62 -4.57 9.06
CA ALA A 278 -15.63 -4.33 10.11
C ALA A 278 -16.21 -4.38 11.54
N ALA A 279 -17.54 -4.48 11.68
CA ALA A 279 -18.22 -4.50 12.97
C ALA A 279 -19.14 -5.71 13.20
N ILE A 280 -19.47 -6.47 12.17
CA ILE A 280 -20.52 -7.50 12.20
C ILE A 280 -19.99 -8.88 12.64
N TRP A 281 -18.84 -9.32 12.14
CA TRP A 281 -18.46 -10.73 12.16
C TRP A 281 -17.84 -11.20 13.47
N ARG A 282 -18.48 -12.16 14.16
CA ARG A 282 -17.98 -12.80 15.39
C ARG A 282 -18.71 -14.12 15.63
N GLU A 283 -18.10 -15.06 16.38
CA GLU A 283 -18.67 -16.41 16.61
C GLU A 283 -20.10 -16.39 17.19
N ASN A 284 -20.39 -15.40 18.04
CA ASN A 284 -21.62 -15.34 18.83
C ASN A 284 -22.58 -14.23 18.37
N ILE A 285 -22.52 -13.82 17.10
CA ILE A 285 -23.35 -12.73 16.59
C ILE A 285 -24.85 -12.97 16.84
N CYS A 286 -25.32 -14.21 16.87
CA CYS A 286 -26.73 -14.54 17.14
C CYS A 286 -27.16 -14.31 18.60
N THR A 287 -26.21 -14.23 19.54
CA THR A 287 -26.46 -14.21 20.99
C THR A 287 -26.20 -12.85 21.66
N GLU A 288 -25.66 -11.89 20.92
CA GLU A 288 -25.30 -10.56 21.43
C GLU A 288 -26.39 -9.49 21.25
N LYS A 289 -26.26 -8.42 22.05
CA LYS A 289 -27.03 -7.16 21.92
C LYS A 289 -26.85 -6.55 20.52
N ASP A 290 -27.65 -5.51 20.24
CA ASP A 290 -27.57 -4.72 19.02
C ASP A 290 -26.14 -4.30 18.64
N VAL A 291 -25.85 -4.24 17.35
CA VAL A 291 -24.55 -3.84 16.79
C VAL A 291 -24.56 -2.33 16.57
N ASP A 292 -23.60 -1.64 17.18
CA ASP A 292 -23.41 -0.19 17.11
C ASP A 292 -21.95 0.18 16.75
N GLU A 293 -21.64 1.47 16.70
CA GLU A 293 -20.34 1.98 16.25
C GLU A 293 -19.16 1.60 17.17
N ARG A 294 -19.41 0.95 18.31
CA ARG A 294 -18.37 0.42 19.22
C ARG A 294 -18.00 -1.02 18.91
N SER A 295 -18.78 -1.69 18.07
CA SER A 295 -18.60 -3.08 17.68
C SER A 295 -17.45 -3.27 16.69
N TRP A 296 -16.66 -4.32 16.88
CA TRP A 296 -15.60 -4.73 15.97
C TRP A 296 -15.79 -6.19 15.57
N SER A 297 -15.44 -6.50 14.34
CA SER A 297 -15.35 -7.88 13.88
C SER A 297 -14.15 -8.58 14.51
N ASP A 298 -14.31 -9.86 14.81
CA ASP A 298 -13.29 -10.70 15.38
C ASP A 298 -12.32 -11.20 14.29
N GLN A 299 -11.04 -10.88 14.45
CA GLN A 299 -10.03 -11.17 13.42
C GLN A 299 -9.79 -12.67 13.24
N GLU A 300 -9.83 -13.45 14.32
CA GLU A 300 -9.61 -14.90 14.27
C GLU A 300 -10.78 -15.60 13.58
N PHE A 301 -12.01 -15.17 13.89
CA PHE A 301 -13.23 -15.63 13.23
C PHE A 301 -13.21 -15.30 11.74
N CYS A 302 -12.86 -14.07 11.37
CA CYS A 302 -12.75 -13.66 9.96
C CYS A 302 -11.71 -14.53 9.21
N ARG A 303 -10.54 -14.81 9.80
CA ARG A 303 -9.55 -15.73 9.20
C ARG A 303 -10.07 -17.16 9.07
N LYS A 304 -10.68 -17.69 10.14
CA LYS A 304 -11.25 -19.04 10.18
C LYS A 304 -12.33 -19.26 9.12
N MET A 305 -13.20 -18.27 8.94
CA MET A 305 -14.29 -18.29 7.95
C MET A 305 -13.87 -17.78 6.57
N LYS A 306 -12.60 -17.38 6.40
CA LYS A 306 -12.04 -16.80 5.16
C LYS A 306 -12.83 -15.57 4.67
N LEU A 307 -13.29 -14.75 5.59
CA LEU A 307 -13.99 -13.48 5.32
C LEU A 307 -12.94 -12.37 5.12
N TRP A 308 -12.13 -12.49 4.07
CA TRP A 308 -10.95 -11.65 3.85
C TRP A 308 -11.29 -10.17 3.69
N TYR A 309 -12.41 -9.84 3.01
CA TYR A 309 -12.89 -8.46 2.91
C TYR A 309 -13.20 -7.84 4.27
N ALA A 310 -13.91 -8.59 5.13
CA ALA A 310 -14.21 -8.15 6.49
C ALA A 310 -12.92 -7.97 7.30
N LEU A 311 -11.96 -8.90 7.16
CA LEU A 311 -10.66 -8.82 7.82
C LEU A 311 -9.87 -7.58 7.37
N ALA A 312 -9.81 -7.32 6.07
CA ALA A 312 -9.15 -6.15 5.47
C ALA A 312 -9.72 -4.85 6.05
N LYS A 313 -11.04 -4.66 5.97
CA LYS A 313 -11.71 -3.45 6.50
C LYS A 313 -11.55 -3.31 8.01
N THR A 314 -11.53 -4.42 8.75
CA THR A 314 -11.32 -4.39 10.22
C THR A 314 -9.90 -3.94 10.55
N LEU A 315 -8.90 -4.58 9.95
CA LEU A 315 -7.49 -4.32 10.27
C LEU A 315 -7.03 -2.96 9.75
N SER A 316 -7.46 -2.56 8.55
CA SER A 316 -7.08 -1.27 7.97
C SER A 316 -7.68 -0.11 8.78
N GLU A 317 -8.94 -0.22 9.21
CA GLU A 317 -9.57 0.77 10.07
C GLU A 317 -8.92 0.82 11.47
N GLN A 318 -8.58 -0.33 12.07
CA GLN A 318 -7.89 -0.38 13.36
C GLN A 318 -6.48 0.25 13.29
N ALA A 319 -5.72 -0.07 12.25
CA ALA A 319 -4.39 0.49 12.03
C ALA A 319 -4.44 2.00 11.78
N ALA A 320 -5.39 2.45 10.95
CA ALA A 320 -5.63 3.87 10.69
C ALA A 320 -5.97 4.63 11.98
N TRP A 321 -6.87 4.11 12.82
CA TRP A 321 -7.20 4.72 14.11
C TRP A 321 -6.02 4.76 15.08
N ALA A 322 -5.29 3.65 15.20
CA ALA A 322 -4.13 3.60 16.10
C ALA A 322 -3.10 4.67 15.73
N LEU A 323 -2.79 4.80 14.43
CA LEU A 323 -1.84 5.78 13.95
C LEU A 323 -2.38 7.21 14.02
N ALA A 324 -3.64 7.45 13.65
CA ALA A 324 -4.26 8.76 13.74
C ALA A 324 -4.26 9.28 15.19
N MET A 325 -4.53 8.41 16.18
CA MET A 325 -4.45 8.79 17.59
C MET A 325 -3.00 9.09 18.03
N ASP A 326 -2.02 8.29 17.61
CA ASP A 326 -0.60 8.51 17.91
C ASP A 326 -0.09 9.84 17.33
N ARG A 327 -0.51 10.16 16.10
CA ARG A 327 -0.15 11.39 15.39
C ARG A 327 -1.04 12.59 15.72
N MET A 328 -2.01 12.41 16.63
CA MET A 328 -3.00 13.43 17.01
C MET A 328 -3.79 14.01 15.82
N LEU A 329 -4.04 13.18 14.80
CA LEU A 329 -4.83 13.52 13.64
C LEU A 329 -6.34 13.44 13.95
N ASN A 330 -7.10 14.40 13.42
CA ASN A 330 -8.54 14.33 13.45
C ASN A 330 -9.02 13.36 12.37
N MET A 331 -9.63 12.25 12.78
CA MET A 331 -10.13 11.22 11.88
C MET A 331 -11.59 10.91 12.22
N VAL A 332 -12.38 10.64 11.20
CA VAL A 332 -13.72 10.06 11.29
C VAL A 332 -13.77 8.86 10.36
N SER A 333 -14.38 7.75 10.78
CA SER A 333 -14.59 6.59 9.92
C SER A 333 -16.06 6.41 9.58
N ILE A 334 -16.34 6.16 8.30
CA ILE A 334 -17.67 5.87 7.77
C ILE A 334 -17.72 4.38 7.42
N ASN A 335 -18.43 3.58 8.22
CA ASN A 335 -18.65 2.15 7.99
C ASN A 335 -19.90 1.97 7.11
N ALA A 336 -19.68 1.87 5.80
CA ALA A 336 -20.75 1.75 4.82
C ALA A 336 -21.37 0.34 4.83
N GLY A 337 -22.69 0.27 4.67
CA GLY A 337 -23.35 -0.98 4.23
C GLY A 337 -22.98 -1.32 2.79
N LEU A 338 -23.65 -2.32 2.20
CA LEU A 338 -23.43 -2.67 0.80
C LEU A 338 -23.72 -1.48 -0.11
N VAL A 339 -22.70 -0.96 -0.78
CA VAL A 339 -22.86 0.20 -1.65
C VAL A 339 -23.61 -0.20 -2.92
N VAL A 340 -24.77 0.42 -3.13
CA VAL A 340 -25.63 0.22 -4.31
C VAL A 340 -25.80 1.55 -5.04
N GLY A 341 -25.97 1.49 -6.36
CA GLY A 341 -26.17 2.69 -7.17
C GLY A 341 -25.85 2.46 -8.64
N PRO A 342 -26.14 3.43 -9.52
CA PRO A 342 -25.84 3.32 -10.94
C PRO A 342 -24.36 3.01 -11.18
N SER A 343 -24.07 1.97 -11.96
CA SER A 343 -22.72 1.53 -12.34
C SER A 343 -21.80 1.03 -11.22
N VAL A 344 -22.13 1.17 -9.93
CA VAL A 344 -21.29 0.74 -8.79
C VAL A 344 -21.02 -0.77 -8.83
N THR A 345 -22.06 -1.57 -9.06
CA THR A 345 -21.99 -3.04 -9.06
C THR A 345 -21.18 -3.60 -10.22
N GLN A 346 -21.16 -2.90 -11.35
CA GLN A 346 -20.37 -3.27 -12.52
C GLN A 346 -18.92 -2.82 -12.40
N GLN A 347 -18.68 -1.70 -11.71
CA GLN A 347 -17.35 -1.12 -11.53
C GLN A 347 -16.57 -1.76 -10.39
N ASN A 348 -17.26 -2.15 -9.31
CA ASN A 348 -16.67 -2.73 -8.09
C ASN A 348 -17.23 -4.13 -7.81
N SER A 349 -17.30 -4.98 -8.85
CA SER A 349 -17.89 -6.32 -8.78
C SER A 349 -17.21 -7.20 -7.73
N SER A 350 -15.87 -7.21 -7.67
CA SER A 350 -15.09 -8.02 -6.72
C SER A 350 -15.37 -7.64 -5.26
N SER A 351 -15.35 -6.34 -4.94
CA SER A 351 -15.64 -5.84 -3.59
C SER A 351 -17.10 -6.05 -3.20
N THR A 352 -18.02 -5.87 -4.14
CA THR A 352 -19.45 -6.16 -3.97
C THR A 352 -19.66 -7.65 -3.62
N MET A 353 -19.05 -8.55 -4.40
CA MET A 353 -19.12 -10.00 -4.15
C MET A 353 -18.47 -10.39 -2.83
N SER A 354 -17.34 -9.78 -2.48
CA SER A 354 -16.62 -10.08 -1.24
C SER A 354 -17.38 -9.56 -0.01
N TYR A 355 -18.06 -8.42 -0.10
CA TYR A 355 -18.99 -7.95 0.94
C TYR A 355 -20.13 -8.96 1.14
N LEU A 356 -20.68 -9.48 0.04
CA LEU A 356 -21.79 -10.44 0.05
C LEU A 356 -21.39 -11.84 0.52
N GLN A 357 -20.11 -12.10 0.76
CA GLN A 357 -19.66 -13.35 1.36
C GLN A 357 -20.27 -13.47 2.76
N GLY A 358 -21.17 -14.44 2.94
CA GLY A 358 -21.94 -14.59 4.17
C GLY A 358 -23.22 -13.73 4.24
N ALA A 359 -23.71 -13.19 3.13
CA ALA A 359 -24.96 -12.42 3.09
C ALA A 359 -26.18 -13.15 3.69
N ALA A 360 -26.29 -14.47 3.50
CA ALA A 360 -27.34 -15.27 4.15
C ALA A 360 -27.26 -15.19 5.67
N GLN A 361 -26.06 -15.33 6.24
CA GLN A 361 -25.84 -15.19 7.68
C GLN A 361 -26.09 -13.75 8.16
N MET A 362 -25.69 -12.72 7.39
CA MET A 362 -25.99 -11.33 7.73
C MET A 362 -27.50 -11.05 7.72
N TYR A 363 -28.23 -11.64 6.77
CA TYR A 363 -29.68 -11.54 6.64
C TYR A 363 -30.39 -12.21 7.82
N GLU A 364 -30.07 -13.46 8.12
CA GLU A 364 -30.62 -14.21 9.27
C GLU A 364 -30.32 -13.52 10.62
N ASN A 365 -29.20 -12.80 10.69
CA ASN A 365 -28.81 -12.04 11.88
C ASN A 365 -29.35 -10.60 11.93
N GLY A 366 -30.13 -10.16 10.94
CA GLY A 366 -30.73 -8.82 10.92
C GLY A 366 -29.73 -7.67 10.81
N VAL A 367 -28.56 -7.93 10.21
CA VAL A 367 -27.43 -6.99 10.05
C VAL A 367 -27.03 -6.78 8.59
N LEU A 368 -27.77 -7.37 7.64
CA LEU A 368 -27.61 -7.05 6.22
C LEU A 368 -28.21 -5.67 5.91
N ALA A 369 -27.37 -4.74 5.49
CA ALA A 369 -27.78 -3.41 5.10
C ALA A 369 -27.08 -2.95 3.82
N SER A 370 -27.72 -2.02 3.11
CA SER A 370 -27.23 -1.40 1.89
C SER A 370 -27.33 0.12 1.96
N VAL A 371 -26.51 0.80 1.18
CA VAL A 371 -26.44 2.25 1.12
C VAL A 371 -26.40 2.72 -0.32
N ASP A 372 -27.25 3.70 -0.66
CA ASP A 372 -27.14 4.39 -1.96
C ASP A 372 -25.83 5.18 -2.03
N VAL A 373 -25.11 5.09 -3.15
CA VAL A 373 -23.81 5.75 -3.33
C VAL A 373 -23.90 7.27 -3.17
N ASN A 374 -24.98 7.92 -3.61
CA ASN A 374 -25.12 9.37 -3.45
C ASN A 374 -25.33 9.72 -1.98
N PHE A 375 -26.16 8.94 -1.29
CA PHE A 375 -26.33 9.10 0.16
C PHE A 375 -25.01 8.91 0.90
N LEU A 376 -24.22 7.91 0.53
CA LEU A 376 -22.90 7.67 1.12
C LEU A 376 -21.97 8.88 0.91
N VAL A 377 -21.88 9.40 -0.31
CA VAL A 377 -21.06 10.59 -0.63
C VAL A 377 -21.51 11.81 0.17
N ASP A 378 -22.81 12.06 0.27
CA ASP A 378 -23.32 13.18 1.07
C ASP A 378 -22.92 13.06 2.55
N ILE A 379 -22.91 11.83 3.10
CA ILE A 379 -22.48 11.60 4.48
C ILE A 379 -20.98 11.82 4.65
N HIS A 380 -20.14 11.45 3.68
CA HIS A 380 -18.71 11.75 3.72
C HIS A 380 -18.48 13.26 3.76
N ILE A 381 -19.13 14.01 2.87
CA ILE A 381 -19.01 15.48 2.80
C ILE A 381 -19.46 16.11 4.13
N ARG A 382 -20.63 15.71 4.67
CA ARG A 382 -21.10 16.23 5.96
C ARG A 382 -20.17 15.86 7.11
N ALA A 383 -19.64 14.65 7.13
CA ALA A 383 -18.68 14.23 8.15
C ALA A 383 -17.39 15.07 8.10
N PHE A 384 -16.98 15.50 6.91
CA PHE A 384 -15.89 16.45 6.73
C PHE A 384 -16.24 17.84 7.25
N GLU A 385 -17.34 18.43 6.76
CA GLU A 385 -17.74 19.82 7.04
C GLU A 385 -18.12 20.09 8.51
N ASP A 386 -18.78 19.14 9.18
CA ASP A 386 -19.13 19.26 10.59
C ASP A 386 -17.91 18.98 11.48
N HIS A 387 -17.41 20.01 12.16
CA HIS A 387 -16.23 19.93 13.03
C HIS A 387 -16.47 19.12 14.31
N SER A 388 -17.73 18.85 14.67
CA SER A 388 -18.11 18.05 15.83
C SER A 388 -18.07 16.54 15.57
N THR A 389 -17.90 16.12 14.32
CA THR A 389 -17.80 14.71 13.96
C THR A 389 -16.54 14.08 14.54
N CYS A 390 -16.70 12.89 15.10
CA CYS A 390 -15.59 12.14 15.69
C CYS A 390 -15.91 10.64 15.69
N GLY A 391 -14.89 9.78 15.71
CA GLY A 391 -15.08 8.34 15.83
C GLY A 391 -15.72 7.71 14.59
N ARG A 392 -16.49 6.63 14.81
CA ARG A 392 -17.08 5.80 13.74
C ARG A 392 -18.54 6.12 13.49
N TYR A 393 -19.01 5.98 12.26
CA TYR A 393 -20.42 6.17 11.85
C TYR A 393 -20.85 5.01 10.96
N PHE A 394 -21.91 4.31 11.36
CA PHE A 394 -22.55 3.33 10.48
C PHE A 394 -23.41 4.05 9.45
N CYS A 395 -23.18 3.78 8.17
CA CYS A 395 -23.83 4.48 7.07
C CYS A 395 -24.59 3.52 6.15
N PHE A 396 -25.91 3.49 6.33
CA PHE A 396 -26.85 2.77 5.47
C PHE A 396 -28.21 3.46 5.49
N ASN A 397 -28.98 3.33 4.42
CA ASN A 397 -30.33 3.87 4.31
C ASN A 397 -31.39 2.80 4.01
N ARG A 398 -30.97 1.53 3.88
CA ARG A 398 -31.85 0.37 3.74
C ARG A 398 -31.28 -0.83 4.47
N THR A 399 -32.12 -1.48 5.27
CA THR A 399 -31.84 -2.77 5.90
C THR A 399 -32.66 -3.85 5.21
N VAL A 400 -32.18 -5.10 5.29
CA VAL A 400 -32.83 -6.25 4.65
C VAL A 400 -33.34 -7.18 5.75
N HIS A 401 -34.66 -7.24 5.91
CA HIS A 401 -35.34 -8.00 6.97
C HIS A 401 -36.28 -9.05 6.43
N THR A 402 -36.73 -8.88 5.20
CA THR A 402 -37.69 -9.76 4.54
C THR A 402 -37.12 -10.37 3.27
N GLU A 403 -37.71 -11.49 2.86
CA GLU A 403 -37.31 -12.19 1.64
C GLU A 403 -37.54 -11.31 0.39
N ASP A 404 -38.63 -10.52 0.38
CA ASP A 404 -38.93 -9.57 -0.71
C ASP A 404 -37.87 -8.46 -0.82
N GLU A 405 -37.37 -7.93 0.30
CA GLU A 405 -36.26 -6.98 0.31
C GLU A 405 -34.96 -7.61 -0.17
N ALA A 406 -34.68 -8.86 0.23
CA ALA A 406 -33.50 -9.59 -0.22
C ALA A 406 -33.54 -9.85 -1.74
N VAL A 407 -34.71 -10.22 -2.27
CA VAL A 407 -34.95 -10.38 -3.71
C VAL A 407 -34.77 -9.05 -4.44
N LYS A 408 -35.34 -7.95 -3.94
CA LYS A 408 -35.15 -6.61 -4.52
C LYS A 408 -33.69 -6.18 -4.53
N LEU A 409 -32.95 -6.45 -3.46
CA LEU A 409 -31.52 -6.19 -3.40
C LEU A 409 -30.79 -7.02 -4.46
N ALA A 410 -31.02 -8.34 -4.52
CA ALA A 410 -30.41 -9.21 -5.52
C ALA A 410 -30.74 -8.77 -6.97
N GLN A 411 -31.97 -8.34 -7.25
CA GLN A 411 -32.36 -7.78 -8.55
C GLN A 411 -31.58 -6.51 -8.89
N SER A 412 -31.37 -5.61 -7.91
CA SER A 412 -30.59 -4.39 -8.10
C SER A 412 -29.11 -4.64 -8.38
N LEU A 413 -28.61 -5.82 -8.03
CA LEU A 413 -27.24 -6.27 -8.22
C LEU A 413 -27.06 -7.06 -9.53
N SER A 414 -28.09 -7.21 -10.36
CA SER A 414 -27.99 -7.89 -11.66
C SER A 414 -27.04 -7.15 -12.63
N PRO A 415 -26.18 -7.86 -13.41
CA PRO A 415 -26.09 -9.31 -13.57
C PRO A 415 -25.16 -10.01 -12.56
N LEU A 416 -24.54 -9.28 -11.63
CA LEU A 416 -23.56 -9.80 -10.69
C LEU A 416 -24.16 -10.90 -9.79
N ILE A 417 -25.40 -10.69 -9.34
CA ILE A 417 -26.24 -11.74 -8.77
C ILE A 417 -27.33 -12.07 -9.78
N SER A 418 -27.44 -13.34 -10.15
CA SER A 418 -28.51 -13.84 -11.02
C SER A 418 -29.53 -14.61 -10.20
N LEU A 419 -30.78 -14.15 -10.23
CA LEU A 419 -31.91 -14.87 -9.63
C LEU A 419 -32.49 -15.89 -10.63
N PRO A 420 -33.02 -17.03 -10.15
CA PRO A 420 -33.75 -17.96 -11.00
C PRO A 420 -34.93 -17.26 -11.71
N PRO A 421 -35.27 -17.61 -12.97
CA PRO A 421 -36.36 -16.99 -13.72
C PRO A 421 -37.76 -17.12 -13.07
N ARG A 422 -37.91 -18.00 -12.08
CA ARG A 422 -39.14 -18.27 -11.33
C ARG A 422 -38.86 -18.40 -9.83
N TYR A 423 -38.18 -17.42 -9.25
CA TYR A 423 -38.07 -17.35 -7.79
C TYR A 423 -39.43 -16.95 -7.21
N GLU A 424 -40.04 -17.84 -6.42
CA GLU A 424 -41.26 -17.57 -5.66
C GLU A 424 -40.88 -17.42 -4.18
N CYS A 425 -41.19 -16.30 -3.55
CA CYS A 425 -40.93 -16.10 -2.12
C CYS A 425 -41.72 -17.14 -1.31
N GLN A 426 -41.01 -17.93 -0.51
CA GLN A 426 -41.61 -19.06 0.23
C GLN A 426 -41.83 -18.74 1.72
N GLY A 427 -41.27 -17.65 2.24
CA GLY A 427 -41.27 -17.30 3.65
C GLY A 427 -41.93 -15.95 3.98
N SER A 428 -42.53 -15.87 5.17
CA SER A 428 -42.97 -14.61 5.81
C SER A 428 -42.10 -14.25 7.03
N GLU A 429 -40.92 -14.84 7.14
CA GLU A 429 -40.00 -14.57 8.25
C GLU A 429 -39.45 -13.16 8.12
N VAL A 430 -39.56 -12.40 9.23
CA VAL A 430 -39.03 -11.06 9.36
C VAL A 430 -37.95 -11.09 10.42
N TYR A 431 -36.71 -10.84 10.02
CA TYR A 431 -35.58 -10.79 10.94
C TYR A 431 -35.49 -9.40 11.59
N ALA A 432 -35.33 -9.36 12.91
CA ALA A 432 -35.32 -8.10 13.65
C ALA A 432 -34.10 -7.22 13.30
N GLU A 433 -34.30 -5.92 13.15
CA GLU A 433 -33.20 -4.96 12.92
C GLU A 433 -32.30 -4.83 14.15
N ARG A 434 -31.01 -5.15 13.96
CA ARG A 434 -30.02 -5.16 15.03
C ARG A 434 -28.94 -4.09 14.88
N LEU A 435 -28.85 -3.42 13.73
CA LEU A 435 -27.93 -2.29 13.54
C LEU A 435 -28.49 -1.02 14.20
N ARG A 436 -27.63 -0.21 14.81
CA ARG A 436 -28.00 1.07 15.43
C ARG A 436 -27.28 2.23 14.75
N THR A 437 -28.05 3.22 14.29
CA THR A 437 -27.57 4.39 13.52
C THR A 437 -27.92 5.72 14.19
N LYS A 438 -28.12 5.73 15.51
CA LYS A 438 -28.49 6.93 16.27
C LYS A 438 -27.53 8.09 16.04
N LYS A 439 -26.25 7.81 15.83
CA LYS A 439 -25.23 8.82 15.58
C LYS A 439 -25.31 9.41 14.17
N LEU A 440 -25.53 8.57 13.17
CA LEU A 440 -25.77 9.01 11.78
C LEU A 440 -27.01 9.89 11.69
N ASN A 441 -28.12 9.48 12.32
CA ASN A 441 -29.37 10.25 12.28
C ASN A 441 -29.19 11.65 12.87
N LYS A 442 -28.43 11.79 13.96
CA LYS A 442 -28.09 13.10 14.52
C LYS A 442 -27.27 13.97 13.57
N LEU A 443 -26.32 13.38 12.84
CA LEU A 443 -25.53 14.09 11.83
C LEU A 443 -26.42 14.61 10.68
N ILE A 444 -27.45 13.83 10.29
CA ILE A 444 -28.40 14.22 9.25
C ILE A 444 -29.38 15.30 9.76
N GLU A 445 -29.89 15.14 10.99
CA GLU A 445 -30.88 16.05 11.59
C GLU A 445 -30.28 17.41 12.00
N GLY A 446 -28.99 17.44 12.39
CA GLY A 446 -28.28 18.66 12.80
C GLY A 446 -28.16 19.73 11.71
N THR A 447 -28.47 19.39 10.46
CA THR A 447 -28.43 20.27 9.28
C THR A 447 -29.71 21.08 9.02
N ASN A 448 -30.77 20.90 9.82
CA ASN A 448 -32.04 21.63 9.67
C ASN A 448 -32.13 22.91 10.55
N CYS A 449 -31.01 23.58 10.87
CA CYS A 449 -30.99 24.82 11.64
C CYS A 449 -30.27 25.95 10.91
#